data_AF-A0A0A2V3U0-F1
#
_entry.id   AF-A0A0A2V3U0-F1
#
_cell.length_a   1.000
_cell.length_b   1.000
_cell.length_c   1.000
_cell.angle_alpha   90.00
_cell.angle_beta   90.00
_cell.angle_gamma   90.00
#
_symmetry.space_group_name_H-M   'P 1'
#
loop_
_entity.id
_entity.type
_entity.pdbx_description
1 polymer ?
#
loop_
_entity_poly.entity_id
_entity_poly.type
_entity_poly.pdbx_seq_one_letter_code
_entity_poly.pdbx_strand_id
1 'polypeptide(L)'
;MAPNLSKIKLAELEQMIVSKLQGEGNITEEAIGGTIISCSTKTVQNRRSNILRYGTIDVPRDTVGRPKKITDNMWLALEAMNEVTPMNQQSMANFPKTAFHYG
;
A
#
# COMPACT_ATOMS: atom_id res chain seq x y z
N MET A 1 13.66 6.97 -7.91
CA MET A 1 12.30 7.53 -7.78
C MET A 1 11.45 6.91 -8.89
N ALA A 2 10.27 6.36 -8.59
CA ALA A 2 9.38 5.88 -9.65
C ALA A 2 8.80 7.09 -10.40
N PRO A 3 8.73 7.06 -11.74
CA PRO A 3 8.21 8.18 -12.51
C PRO A 3 6.75 8.46 -12.12
N ASN A 4 6.42 9.75 -11.96
CA ASN A 4 5.03 10.18 -11.80
C ASN A 4 4.31 9.99 -13.14
N LEU A 5 3.56 8.89 -13.26
CA LEU A 5 2.72 8.62 -14.41
C LEU A 5 1.56 9.63 -14.46
N SER A 6 1.21 10.08 -15.66
CA SER A 6 -0.01 10.88 -15.84
C SER A 6 -1.23 10.05 -15.48
N LYS A 7 -2.33 10.71 -15.06
CA LYS A 7 -3.59 10.03 -14.70
C LYS A 7 -4.10 9.09 -15.80
N ILE A 8 -3.92 9.48 -17.06
CA ILE A 8 -4.30 8.69 -18.24
C ILE A 8 -3.50 7.38 -18.28
N LYS A 9 -2.17 7.46 -18.13
CA LYS A 9 -1.30 6.28 -18.13
C LYS A 9 -1.57 5.35 -16.94
N LEU A 10 -1.98 5.89 -15.80
CA LEU A 10 -2.39 5.08 -14.65
C LEU A 10 -3.68 4.30 -14.91
N ALA A 11 -4.67 4.92 -15.54
CA ALA A 11 -5.91 4.25 -15.91
C ALA A 11 -5.67 3.12 -16.94
N GLU A 12 -4.81 3.36 -17.94
CA GLU A 12 -4.39 2.33 -18.89
C GLU A 12 -3.64 1.17 -18.21
N LEU A 13 -2.76 1.48 -17.23
CA LEU A 13 -2.08 0.47 -16.43
C LEU A 13 -3.06 -0.40 -15.66
N GLU A 14 -4.04 0.25 -15.02
CA GLU A 14 -5.04 -0.40 -14.19
C GLU A 14 -5.90 -1.35 -15.03
N GLN A 15 -6.37 -0.89 -16.19
CA GLN A 15 -7.15 -1.73 -17.11
C GLN A 15 -6.37 -2.97 -17.55
N MET A 16 -5.11 -2.83 -17.99
CA MET A 16 -4.31 -4.00 -18.39
C MET A 16 -4.08 -4.98 -17.24
N ILE A 17 -3.78 -4.47 -16.04
CA ILE A 17 -3.55 -5.34 -14.88
C ILE A 17 -4.85 -6.06 -14.51
N VAL A 18 -5.99 -5.36 -14.53
CA VAL A 18 -7.30 -5.94 -14.23
C VAL A 18 -7.70 -6.98 -15.28
N SER A 19 -7.58 -6.68 -16.58
CA SER A 19 -7.83 -7.65 -17.67
C SER A 19 -6.95 -8.89 -17.53
N LYS A 20 -5.68 -8.72 -17.15
CA LYS A 20 -4.79 -9.84 -16.86
C LYS A 20 -5.27 -10.66 -15.65
N LEU A 21 -5.70 -10.00 -14.57
CA LEU A 21 -6.24 -10.68 -13.38
C LEU A 21 -7.56 -11.43 -13.68
N GLN A 22 -8.34 -10.95 -14.65
CA GLN A 22 -9.56 -11.58 -15.15
C GLN A 22 -9.30 -12.72 -16.14
N GLY A 23 -8.04 -12.97 -16.50
CA GLY A 23 -7.64 -14.05 -17.41
C GLY A 23 -7.73 -13.68 -18.90
N GLU A 24 -7.97 -12.41 -19.24
CA GLU A 24 -8.17 -11.95 -20.62
C GLU A 24 -6.86 -11.73 -21.42
N GLY A 25 -5.73 -12.29 -21.00
CA GLY A 25 -4.52 -12.25 -21.83
C GLY A 25 -3.25 -12.82 -21.20
N ASN A 26 -2.43 -13.47 -22.04
CA ASN A 26 -1.08 -13.95 -21.72
C ASN A 26 -0.03 -12.81 -21.75
N ILE A 27 -0.38 -11.61 -21.28
CA ILE A 27 0.54 -10.47 -21.28
C ILE A 27 1.48 -10.60 -20.08
N THR A 28 2.78 -10.74 -20.33
CA THR A 28 3.80 -10.78 -19.26
C THR A 28 3.92 -9.41 -18.60
N GLU A 29 4.34 -9.36 -17.33
CA GLU A 29 4.51 -8.07 -16.63
C GLU A 29 5.59 -7.19 -17.28
N GLU A 30 6.56 -7.84 -17.92
CA GLU A 30 7.60 -7.21 -18.74
C GLU A 30 7.00 -6.56 -19.98
N ALA A 31 6.06 -7.23 -20.65
CA ALA A 31 5.33 -6.66 -21.78
C ALA A 31 4.48 -5.46 -21.35
N ILE A 32 3.79 -5.52 -20.19
CA ILE A 32 3.03 -4.37 -19.65
C ILE A 32 3.96 -3.16 -19.42
N GLY A 33 5.12 -3.39 -18.79
CA GLY A 33 6.12 -2.34 -18.53
C GLY A 33 6.92 -1.87 -19.76
N GLY A 34 6.86 -2.59 -20.87
CA GLY A 34 7.49 -2.19 -22.14
C GLY A 34 6.54 -1.46 -23.08
N THR A 35 5.27 -1.85 -23.11
CA THR A 35 4.36 -1.52 -24.24
C THR A 35 3.65 -0.18 -24.05
N ILE A 36 3.17 0.14 -22.85
CA ILE A 36 2.29 1.31 -22.63
C ILE A 36 2.92 2.32 -21.68
N ILE A 37 3.86 1.88 -20.85
CA ILE A 37 4.39 2.67 -19.76
C ILE A 37 5.83 2.28 -19.60
N SER A 38 6.78 3.15 -19.92
CA SER A 38 8.21 3.00 -19.62
C SER A 38 8.46 2.94 -18.10
N CYS A 39 7.97 1.87 -17.49
CA CYS A 39 8.01 1.57 -16.08
C CYS A 39 8.56 0.16 -15.88
N SER A 40 9.31 -0.02 -14.80
CA SER A 40 9.93 -1.31 -14.52
C SER A 40 8.88 -2.37 -14.21
N THR A 41 9.21 -3.63 -14.46
CA THR A 41 8.42 -4.80 -14.04
C THR A 41 8.04 -4.74 -12.56
N LYS A 42 8.97 -4.27 -11.71
CA LYS A 42 8.74 -4.06 -10.27
C LYS A 42 7.62 -3.05 -9.98
N THR A 43 7.48 -2.03 -10.82
CA THR A 43 6.37 -1.07 -10.71
C THR A 43 5.04 -1.75 -11.01
N VAL A 44 4.97 -2.53 -12.10
CA VAL A 44 3.77 -3.31 -12.46
C VAL A 44 3.38 -4.28 -11.34
N GLN A 45 4.36 -4.98 -10.77
CA GLN A 45 4.14 -5.90 -9.63
C GLN A 45 3.58 -5.19 -8.40
N ASN A 46 4.16 -4.05 -8.02
CA ASN A 46 3.66 -3.26 -6.90
C ASN A 46 2.23 -2.77 -7.15
N ARG A 47 1.93 -2.30 -8.35
CA ARG A 47 0.58 -1.88 -8.75
C ARG A 47 -0.42 -3.03 -8.70
N ARG A 48 -0.05 -4.21 -9.20
CA ARG A 48 -0.86 -5.43 -9.10
C ARG A 48 -1.14 -5.80 -7.64
N SER A 49 -0.11 -5.75 -6.80
CA SER A 49 -0.25 -6.00 -5.35
C SER A 49 -1.21 -5.01 -4.70
N ASN A 50 -1.16 -3.73 -5.07
CA ASN A 50 -2.09 -2.72 -4.56
C ASN A 50 -3.54 -3.01 -4.97
N ILE A 51 -3.79 -3.35 -6.25
CA ILE A 51 -5.14 -3.69 -6.73
C ILE A 51 -5.69 -4.89 -5.96
N LEU A 52 -4.88 -5.93 -5.73
CA LEU A 52 -5.30 -7.12 -4.96
C LEU A 52 -5.57 -6.82 -3.48
N ARG A 53 -4.82 -5.89 -2.87
CA ARG A 53 -4.93 -5.58 -1.43
C ARG A 53 -5.99 -4.51 -1.12
N TYR A 54 -6.14 -3.53 -2.00
CA TYR A 54 -6.90 -2.31 -1.74
C TYR A 54 -8.00 -2.03 -2.79
N GLY A 55 -8.07 -2.82 -3.87
CA GLY A 55 -9.02 -2.60 -4.96
C GLY A 55 -8.66 -1.44 -5.90
N THR A 56 -7.52 -0.78 -5.68
CA THR A 56 -7.07 0.41 -6.45
C THR A 56 -5.61 0.30 -6.84
N ILE A 57 -5.23 0.90 -7.97
CA ILE A 57 -3.84 0.95 -8.43
C ILE A 57 -2.90 1.72 -7.48
N ASP A 58 -3.40 2.77 -6.85
CA ASP A 58 -2.68 3.53 -5.83
C ASP A 58 -2.93 2.97 -4.44
N VAL A 59 -1.91 3.08 -3.57
CA VAL A 59 -2.08 2.80 -2.14
C VAL A 59 -2.97 3.91 -1.56
N PRO A 60 -3.97 3.56 -0.72
CA PRO A 60 -4.72 4.55 0.03
C PRO A 60 -3.77 5.50 0.75
N ARG A 61 -4.09 6.81 0.73
CA ARG A 61 -3.29 7.77 1.49
C ARG A 61 -3.40 7.43 2.97
N ASP A 62 -2.26 7.21 3.62
CA ASP A 62 -2.21 7.11 5.07
C ASP A 62 -2.56 8.49 5.65
N THR A 63 -3.83 8.68 5.98
CA THR A 63 -4.33 9.90 6.63
C THR A 63 -3.94 9.95 8.11
N VAL A 64 -3.53 8.81 8.67
CA VAL A 64 -3.08 8.67 10.05
C VAL A 64 -1.56 8.80 10.07
N GLY A 65 -1.10 10.04 9.93
CA GLY A 65 0.33 10.35 10.09
C GLY A 65 0.85 9.85 11.44
N ARG A 66 2.13 9.45 11.49
CA ARG A 66 2.79 9.14 12.76
C ARG A 66 2.64 10.33 13.72
N PRO A 67 2.18 10.13 14.97
CA PRO A 67 2.13 11.21 15.94
C PRO A 67 3.50 11.89 16.07
N LYS A 68 3.56 13.22 15.98
CA LYS A 68 4.82 13.98 16.13
C LYS A 68 5.48 13.78 17.50
N LYS A 69 4.65 13.53 18.52
CA LYS A 69 5.05 13.22 19.88
C LYS A 69 4.16 12.09 20.40
N ILE A 70 4.76 11.12 21.07
CA ILE A 70 4.02 10.12 21.84
C ILE A 70 3.63 10.78 23.17
N THR A 71 2.33 10.82 23.48
CA THR A 71 1.84 11.30 24.77
C THR A 71 1.92 10.18 25.80
N ASP A 72 1.95 10.54 27.09
CA ASP A 72 2.06 9.56 28.18
C ASP A 72 0.90 8.55 28.15
N ASN A 73 -0.31 8.99 27.81
CA ASN A 73 -1.46 8.09 27.64
C ASN A 73 -1.28 7.10 26.49
N MET A 74 -0.63 7.50 25.39
CA MET A 74 -0.30 6.59 24.28
C MET A 74 0.76 5.58 24.69
N TRP A 75 1.71 5.99 25.52
CA TRP A 75 2.75 5.11 26.07
C TRP A 75 2.16 4.08 27.03
N LEU A 76 1.30 4.51 27.95
CA LEU A 76 0.58 3.62 28.87
C LEU A 76 -0.29 2.61 28.12
N ALA A 77 -0.96 3.02 27.06
CA ALA A 77 -1.75 2.12 26.22
C ALA A 77 -0.88 1.06 25.51
N LEU A 78 0.33 1.44 25.08
CA LEU A 78 1.30 0.52 24.48
C LEU A 78 1.81 -0.52 25.48
N GLU A 79 2.16 -0.08 26.70
CA GLU A 79 2.62 -0.96 27.77
C GLU A 79 1.52 -1.97 28.15
N ALA A 80 0.31 -1.49 28.41
CA ALA A 80 -0.83 -2.34 28.76
C ALA A 80 -1.13 -3.38 27.67
N MET A 81 -1.02 -3.02 26.39
CA MET A 81 -1.23 -3.99 25.32
C MET A 81 -0.08 -4.99 25.19
N ASN A 82 1.16 -4.54 25.41
CA ASN A 82 2.34 -5.41 25.36
C ASN A 82 2.36 -6.45 26.50
N GLU A 83 1.76 -6.14 27.64
CA GLU A 83 1.53 -7.10 28.72
C GLU A 83 0.52 -8.20 28.34
N VAL A 84 -0.55 -7.85 27.62
CA VAL A 84 -1.58 -8.80 27.18
C VAL A 84 -1.14 -9.62 25.97
N THR A 85 -0.44 -8.99 25.03
CA THR A 85 0.07 -9.63 23.81
C THR A 85 1.46 -9.08 23.52
N PRO A 86 2.53 -9.85 23.81
CA PRO A 86 3.90 -9.42 23.55
C PRO A 86 4.07 -9.03 22.08
N MET A 87 4.32 -7.75 21.85
CA MET A 87 4.46 -7.17 20.52
C MET A 87 5.93 -6.90 20.22
N ASN A 88 6.35 -7.20 19.00
CA ASN A 88 7.65 -6.73 18.54
C ASN A 88 7.63 -5.20 18.32
N GLN A 89 8.80 -4.59 18.20
CA GLN A 89 8.93 -3.13 18.02
C GLN A 89 8.15 -2.58 16.82
N GLN A 90 8.04 -3.35 15.73
CA GLN A 90 7.28 -2.97 14.55
C GLN A 90 5.77 -2.93 14.86
N SER A 91 5.26 -3.92 15.58
CA SER A 91 3.87 -3.99 16.03
C SER A 91 3.53 -2.86 17.01
N MET A 92 4.43 -2.55 17.96
CA MET A 92 4.27 -1.39 18.85
C MET A 92 4.24 -0.06 18.08
N ALA A 93 5.07 0.10 17.05
CA ALA A 93 5.05 1.31 16.22
C ALA A 93 3.77 1.43 15.37
N ASN A 94 3.15 0.31 15.03
CA ASN A 94 1.90 0.27 14.26
C ASN A 94 0.66 0.44 15.14
N PHE A 95 0.71 0.12 16.44
CA PHE A 95 -0.43 0.24 17.35
C PHE A 95 -1.05 1.64 17.41
N PRO A 96 -0.27 2.75 17.49
CA PRO A 96 -0.83 4.10 17.43
C PRO A 96 -1.52 4.43 16.10
N LYS A 97 -1.26 3.66 15.04
CA LYS A 97 -1.97 3.83 13.76
C LYS A 97 -3.34 3.17 13.75
N THR A 98 -3.48 2.04 14.45
CA THR A 98 -4.71 1.24 14.46
C THR A 98 -5.64 1.60 15.62
N ALA A 99 -5.09 1.93 16.79
CA ALA A 99 -5.86 2.16 18.01
C ALA A 99 -6.63 3.49 18.02
N PHE A 100 -6.17 4.50 17.27
CA PHE A 100 -6.79 5.84 17.23
C PHE A 100 -7.65 6.07 15.97
N HIS A 101 -8.04 5.00 15.26
CA HIS A 101 -8.84 5.09 14.04
C HIS A 101 -10.36 5.27 14.26
N TYR A 102 -10.79 5.44 15.52
CA TYR A 102 -12.17 5.79 15.86
C TYR A 102 -12.22 7.24 16.39
N GLY A 103 -12.48 8.16 15.46
CA GLY A 103 -12.78 9.57 15.70
C GLY A 103 -13.51 10.15 14.52
#